data_AF-A0A959I7V1-F1
#
_entry.id   AF-A0A959I7V1-F1
#
_cell.length_a   1.000
_cell.length_b   1.000
_cell.length_c   1.000
_cell.angle_alpha   90.00
_cell.angle_beta   90.00
_cell.angle_gamma   90.00
#
_symmetry.space_group_name_H-M   'P 1'
#
loop_
_entity.id
_entity.type
_entity.pdbx_description
1 polymer ?
#
loop_
_entity_poly.entity_id
_entity_poly.type
_entity_poly.pdbx_seq_one_letter_code
_entity_poly.pdbx_strand_id
1 'polypeptide(L)'
;MERRFLILGAILALLAVILGAFAAHFLSAHLEPSKVSSFDTGVRYQFYHALALFVVALWQKHSTSSLLRWAGWLFVAGILCFSGSIYLLATRAVSGLDVAWLGPVTPIGGLLFILGWALLVWAGLRSGSLESKGEV
;
A
#
# COMPACT_ATOMS: atom_id res chain seq x y z
N MET A 1 8.99 -15.32 -7.45
CA MET A 1 8.75 -14.02 -6.78
C MET A 1 7.25 -13.72 -6.68
N GLU A 2 6.46 -14.08 -7.68
CA GLU A 2 4.99 -14.10 -7.69
C GLU A 2 4.32 -14.43 -6.33
N ARG A 3 4.70 -15.54 -5.67
CA ARG A 3 4.10 -15.95 -4.38
C ARG A 3 4.34 -14.91 -3.27
N ARG A 4 5.43 -14.15 -3.32
CA ARG A 4 5.77 -13.16 -2.28
C ARG A 4 4.75 -12.03 -2.26
N PHE A 5 4.45 -11.44 -3.42
CA PHE A 5 3.48 -10.34 -3.49
C PHE A 5 2.05 -10.82 -3.25
N LEU A 6 1.70 -12.05 -3.63
CA LEU A 6 0.42 -12.65 -3.26
C LEU A 6 0.29 -12.78 -1.73
N ILE A 7 1.29 -13.35 -1.06
CA ILE A 7 1.30 -13.53 0.40
C ILE A 7 1.32 -12.18 1.12
N LEU A 8 2.16 -11.25 0.70
CA LEU A 8 2.23 -9.90 1.27
C LEU A 8 0.92 -9.14 1.07
N GLY A 9 0.32 -9.19 -0.11
CA GLY A 9 -0.99 -8.60 -0.38
C GLY A 9 -2.06 -9.18 0.54
N ALA A 10 -2.08 -10.50 0.75
CA ALA A 10 -3.02 -11.15 1.65
C ALA A 10 -2.83 -10.73 3.11
N ILE A 11 -1.59 -10.72 3.61
CA ILE A 11 -1.28 -10.27 4.97
C ILE A 11 -1.68 -8.81 5.15
N LEU A 12 -1.32 -7.94 4.22
CA LEU A 12 -1.59 -6.50 4.32
C LEU A 12 -3.09 -6.19 4.19
N ALA A 13 -3.83 -6.91 3.35
CA ALA A 13 -5.28 -6.81 3.26
C ALA A 13 -5.97 -7.30 4.54
N LEU A 14 -5.54 -8.45 5.09
CA LEU A 14 -6.01 -8.97 6.37
C LEU A 14 -5.80 -7.95 7.50
N LEU A 15 -4.59 -7.39 7.60
CA LEU A 15 -4.27 -6.38 8.60
C LEU A 15 -5.12 -5.11 8.42
N ALA A 16 -5.40 -4.70 7.19
CA ALA A 16 -6.27 -3.54 6.94
C ALA A 16 -7.70 -3.81 7.42
N VAL A 17 -8.24 -5.01 7.22
CA VAL A 17 -9.57 -5.38 7.74
C VAL A 17 -9.58 -5.35 9.27
N ILE A 18 -8.56 -5.94 9.92
CA ILE A 18 -8.43 -5.93 11.38
C ILE A 18 -8.35 -4.49 11.92
N LEU A 19 -7.50 -3.66 11.33
CA LEU A 19 -7.31 -2.27 11.75
C LEU A 19 -8.55 -1.41 11.48
N GLY A 20 -9.25 -1.64 10.37
CA GLY A 20 -10.52 -0.96 10.07
C GLY A 20 -11.62 -1.31 11.08
N ALA A 21 -11.76 -2.60 11.44
CA ALA A 21 -12.69 -3.01 12.48
C ALA A 21 -12.30 -2.41 13.85
N PHE A 22 -11.01 -2.38 14.16
CA PHE A 22 -10.49 -1.73 15.37
C PHE A 22 -10.81 -0.23 15.40
N ALA A 23 -10.68 0.48 14.27
CA ALA A 23 -11.02 1.89 14.19
C ALA A 23 -12.52 2.16 14.45
N ALA A 24 -13.38 1.37 13.79
CA ALA A 24 -14.84 1.51 13.89
C ALA A 24 -15.38 1.19 15.29
N HIS A 25 -14.88 0.13 15.93
CA HIS A 25 -15.44 -0.35 17.21
C HIS A 25 -14.73 0.19 18.45
N PHE A 26 -13.41 0.46 18.37
CA PHE A 26 -12.63 0.88 19.53
C PHE A 26 -12.19 2.34 19.44
N LEU A 27 -11.46 2.72 18.38
CA LEU A 27 -10.88 4.08 18.31
C LEU A 27 -11.94 5.18 18.26
N SER A 28 -13.09 4.91 17.63
CA SER A 28 -14.18 5.89 17.52
C SER A 28 -14.74 6.37 18.87
N ALA A 29 -14.58 5.58 19.94
CA ALA A 29 -14.97 5.96 21.29
C ALA A 29 -13.87 6.66 22.10
N HIS A 30 -12.61 6.63 21.62
CA HIS A 30 -11.43 7.08 22.38
C HIS A 30 -10.67 8.23 21.72
N LEU A 31 -10.96 8.53 20.45
CA LEU A 31 -10.27 9.54 19.66
C LEU A 31 -11.25 10.54 19.06
N GLU A 32 -10.77 11.77 18.89
CA GLU A 32 -11.46 12.81 18.12
C GLU A 32 -11.81 12.32 16.70
N PRO A 33 -12.99 12.70 16.14
CA PRO A 33 -13.41 12.25 14.81
C PRO A 33 -12.39 12.50 13.70
N SER A 34 -11.61 13.59 13.79
CA SER A 34 -10.55 13.92 12.83
C SER A 34 -9.40 12.90 12.83
N LYS A 35 -9.08 12.31 14.00
CA LYS A 35 -8.05 11.30 14.17
C LYS A 35 -8.52 9.93 13.69
N VAL A 36 -9.78 9.58 13.95
CA VAL A 36 -10.42 8.38 13.39
C VAL A 36 -10.44 8.47 11.86
N SER A 37 -10.88 9.59 11.30
CA SER A 37 -10.87 9.81 9.84
C SER A 37 -9.47 9.75 9.23
N SER A 38 -8.44 10.21 9.96
CA SER A 38 -7.05 10.05 9.53
C SER A 38 -6.64 8.58 9.53
N PHE A 39 -6.93 7.85 10.61
CA PHE A 39 -6.65 6.42 10.73
C PHE A 39 -7.32 5.61 9.60
N ASP A 40 -8.60 5.87 9.32
CA ASP A 40 -9.35 5.24 8.23
C ASP A 40 -8.75 5.54 6.85
N THR A 41 -8.14 6.72 6.68
CA THR A 41 -7.38 7.03 5.46
C THR A 41 -6.16 6.13 5.33
N GLY A 42 -5.43 5.88 6.42
CA GLY A 42 -4.36 4.88 6.45
C GLY A 42 -4.87 3.48 6.05
N VAL A 43 -5.98 3.03 6.65
CA VAL A 43 -6.58 1.71 6.36
C VAL A 43 -6.96 1.57 4.89
N ARG A 44 -7.61 2.59 4.33
CA ARG A 44 -8.05 2.62 2.93
C ARG A 44 -6.86 2.54 1.97
N TYR A 45 -5.81 3.35 2.21
CA TYR A 45 -4.61 3.32 1.36
C TYR A 45 -3.84 2.00 1.51
N GLN A 46 -3.76 1.41 2.70
CA GLN A 46 -3.21 0.08 2.89
C GLN A 46 -3.97 -0.97 2.07
N PHE A 47 -5.30 -0.96 2.14
CA PHE A 47 -6.12 -1.95 1.44
C PHE A 47 -6.00 -1.82 -0.09
N TYR A 48 -6.07 -0.60 -0.64
CA TYR A 48 -5.92 -0.39 -2.09
C TYR A 48 -4.58 -0.88 -2.63
N HIS A 49 -3.50 -0.62 -1.92
CA HIS A 49 -2.17 -1.05 -2.37
C HIS A 49 -1.91 -2.54 -2.07
N ALA A 50 -2.57 -3.13 -1.08
CA ALA A 50 -2.61 -4.58 -0.92
C ALA A 50 -3.32 -5.26 -2.10
N LEU A 51 -4.42 -4.69 -2.60
CA LEU A 51 -5.05 -5.17 -3.83
C LEU A 51 -4.14 -5.01 -5.05
N ALA A 52 -3.41 -3.89 -5.14
CA ALA A 52 -2.41 -3.70 -6.19
C ALA A 52 -1.31 -4.77 -6.16
N LEU A 53 -0.92 -5.27 -4.98
CA LEU A 53 0.02 -6.40 -4.87
C LEU A 53 -0.54 -7.71 -5.44
N PHE A 54 -1.85 -7.95 -5.33
CA PHE A 54 -2.49 -9.08 -6.02
C PHE A 54 -2.42 -8.90 -7.54
N VAL A 55 -2.69 -7.70 -8.05
CA VAL A 55 -2.54 -7.40 -9.48
C VAL A 55 -1.11 -7.66 -9.95
N VAL A 56 -0.10 -7.16 -9.21
CA VAL A 56 1.33 -7.42 -9.50
C VAL A 56 1.62 -8.92 -9.51
N ALA A 57 1.15 -9.66 -8.50
CA ALA A 57 1.41 -11.09 -8.38
C ALA A 57 0.78 -11.90 -9.53
N LEU A 58 -0.44 -11.56 -9.92
CA LEU A 58 -1.14 -12.22 -11.03
C LEU A 58 -0.49 -11.90 -12.37
N TRP A 59 -0.11 -10.64 -12.61
CA TRP A 59 0.57 -10.24 -13.84
C TRP A 59 1.94 -10.90 -13.98
N GLN A 60 2.66 -11.10 -12.87
CA GLN A 60 3.95 -11.79 -12.88
C GLN A 60 3.90 -13.24 -13.35
N LYS A 61 2.72 -13.88 -13.40
CA LYS A 61 2.55 -15.21 -14.01
C LYS A 61 2.79 -15.21 -15.51
N HIS A 62 2.55 -14.07 -16.16
CA HIS A 62 2.62 -13.92 -17.62
C HIS A 62 3.80 -13.04 -18.06
N SER A 63 4.46 -12.33 -17.13
CA SER A 63 5.59 -11.46 -17.45
C SER A 63 6.64 -11.46 -16.34
N THR A 64 7.91 -11.64 -16.71
CA THR A 64 9.06 -11.59 -15.79
C THR A 64 9.64 -10.17 -15.63
N SER A 65 8.92 -9.14 -16.11
CA SER A 65 9.37 -7.75 -16.11
C SER A 65 9.85 -7.27 -14.73
N SER A 66 11.05 -6.68 -14.70
CA SER A 66 11.61 -6.06 -13.49
C SER A 66 10.77 -4.88 -13.01
N LEU A 67 10.00 -4.22 -13.90
CA LEU A 67 9.11 -3.11 -13.55
C LEU A 67 8.01 -3.56 -12.58
N LEU A 68 7.40 -4.73 -12.82
CA LEU A 68 6.37 -5.30 -11.93
C LEU A 68 6.94 -5.58 -10.53
N ARG A 69 8.19 -6.05 -10.47
CA ARG A 69 8.88 -6.32 -9.22
C ARG A 69 9.12 -5.06 -8.41
N TRP A 70 9.59 -4.00 -9.06
CA TRP A 70 9.81 -2.71 -8.41
C TRP A 70 8.49 -2.07 -7.98
N ALA A 71 7.44 -2.13 -8.82
CA ALA A 71 6.11 -1.66 -8.46
C ALA A 71 5.60 -2.33 -7.16
N GLY A 72 5.71 -3.65 -7.06
CA GLY A 72 5.31 -4.39 -5.86
C GLY A 72 6.06 -3.93 -4.60
N TRP A 73 7.38 -3.77 -4.65
CA TRP A 73 8.14 -3.30 -3.49
C TRP A 73 7.87 -1.84 -3.13
N LEU A 74 7.61 -0.98 -4.11
CA LEU A 74 7.20 0.41 -3.89
C LEU A 74 5.84 0.47 -3.18
N PHE A 75 4.89 -0.40 -3.52
CA PHE A 75 3.63 -0.51 -2.78
C PHE A 75 3.83 -0.98 -1.35
N VAL A 76 4.65 -2.01 -1.10
CA VAL A 76 4.94 -2.46 0.27
C VAL A 76 5.58 -1.35 1.09
N ALA A 77 6.63 -0.71 0.58
CA ALA A 77 7.30 0.39 1.26
C ALA A 77 6.37 1.59 1.46
N GLY A 78 5.55 1.92 0.46
CA GLY A 78 4.51 2.95 0.55
C GLY A 78 3.49 2.66 1.65
N ILE A 79 3.04 1.41 1.81
CA ILE A 79 2.11 1.02 2.90
C ILE A 79 2.75 1.28 4.26
N LEU A 80 3.99 0.82 4.45
CA LEU A 80 4.70 1.00 5.72
C LEU A 80 4.93 2.49 6.04
N CYS A 81 5.38 3.27 5.06
CA CYS A 81 5.69 4.69 5.26
C CYS A 81 4.42 5.56 5.35
N PHE A 82 3.41 5.34 4.50
CA PHE A 82 2.20 6.16 4.46
C PHE A 82 1.18 5.73 5.51
N SER A 83 0.79 4.45 5.49
CA SER A 83 -0.30 3.98 6.35
C SER A 83 0.20 3.75 7.77
N GLY A 84 1.39 3.15 7.92
CA GLY A 84 2.01 2.93 9.22
C GLY A 84 2.25 4.23 10.00
N SER A 85 2.76 5.28 9.34
CA SER A 85 2.94 6.59 10.00
C SER A 85 1.62 7.23 10.41
N ILE A 86 0.59 7.18 9.55
CA ILE A 86 -0.75 7.68 9.87
C ILE A 86 -1.34 6.97 11.08
N TYR A 87 -1.20 5.64 11.20
CA TYR A 87 -1.69 4.91 12.36
C TYR A 87 -1.06 5.41 13.65
N LEU A 88 0.28 5.49 13.67
CA LEU A 88 1.04 5.95 14.84
C LEU A 88 0.70 7.40 15.20
N LEU A 89 0.62 8.29 14.22
CA LEU A 89 0.27 9.70 14.42
C LEU A 89 -1.17 9.89 14.90
N ALA A 90 -2.11 9.10 14.40
CA ALA A 90 -3.52 9.16 14.78
C ALA A 90 -3.75 8.64 16.20
N THR A 91 -3.05 7.57 16.60
CA THR A 91 -3.21 6.95 17.93
C THR A 91 -2.30 7.53 19.01
N ARG A 92 -1.43 8.50 18.69
CA ARG A 92 -0.42 9.05 19.63
C ARG A 92 -0.98 9.48 20.99
N ALA A 93 -2.21 9.99 21.01
CA ALA A 93 -2.87 10.44 22.24
C ALA A 93 -3.22 9.29 23.18
N VAL A 94 -3.50 8.11 22.64
CA VAL A 94 -3.88 6.90 23.39
C VAL A 94 -2.66 6.01 23.66
N SER A 95 -1.68 5.99 22.74
CA SER A 95 -0.45 5.21 22.92
C SER A 95 0.58 5.89 23.81
N GLY A 96 0.48 7.20 24.03
CA GLY A 96 1.47 7.99 24.79
C GLY A 96 2.81 8.14 24.09
N LEU A 97 2.92 7.73 22.82
CA LEU A 97 4.16 7.78 22.05
C LEU A 97 4.37 9.16 21.42
N ASP A 98 5.55 9.75 21.62
CA ASP A 98 5.95 10.93 20.87
C ASP A 98 6.52 10.55 19.49
N VAL A 99 5.62 10.52 18.51
CA VAL A 99 5.89 10.15 17.13
C VAL A 99 5.60 11.29 16.16
N ALA A 100 5.58 12.55 16.63
CA ALA A 100 5.29 13.70 15.78
C ALA A 100 6.26 13.83 14.59
N TRP A 101 7.50 13.39 14.77
CA TRP A 101 8.54 13.34 13.74
C TRP A 101 8.20 12.42 12.55
N LEU A 102 7.18 11.55 12.65
CA LEU A 102 6.71 10.73 11.53
C LEU A 102 5.88 11.51 10.51
N GLY A 103 5.46 12.76 10.80
CA GLY A 103 4.66 13.57 9.88
C GLY A 103 5.23 13.66 8.45
N PRO A 104 6.53 13.95 8.27
CA PRO A 104 7.17 13.97 6.96
C PRO A 104 7.34 12.59 6.29
N VAL A 105 7.14 11.47 7.00
CA VAL A 105 7.24 10.11 6.43
C VAL A 105 6.02 9.78 5.58
N THR A 106 4.84 10.31 5.94
CA THR A 106 3.60 10.13 5.17
C THR A 106 3.74 10.55 3.70
N PRO A 107 4.17 11.78 3.34
CA PRO A 107 4.30 12.18 1.94
C PRO A 107 5.34 11.35 1.16
N ILE A 108 6.39 10.84 1.82
CA ILE A 108 7.35 9.91 1.21
C ILE A 108 6.62 8.63 0.80
N GLY A 109 5.80 8.06 1.69
CA GLY A 109 4.98 6.90 1.35
C GLY A 109 4.01 7.15 0.19
N GLY A 110 3.43 8.35 0.12
CA GLY A 110 2.58 8.78 -0.99
C GLY A 110 3.33 8.83 -2.33
N LEU A 111 4.57 9.34 -2.32
CA LEU A 111 5.44 9.33 -3.49
C LEU A 111 5.78 7.90 -3.94
N LEU A 112 6.05 6.99 -3.00
CA LEU A 112 6.31 5.58 -3.32
C LEU A 112 5.09 4.92 -4.00
N PHE A 113 3.87 5.23 -3.54
CA PHE A 113 2.65 4.78 -4.22
C PHE A 113 2.53 5.30 -5.65
N ILE A 114 2.76 6.60 -5.85
CA ILE A 114 2.74 7.22 -7.18
C ILE A 114 3.72 6.51 -8.12
N LEU A 115 4.96 6.30 -7.66
CA LEU A 115 5.98 5.62 -8.44
C LEU A 115 5.60 4.15 -8.73
N GLY A 116 5.01 3.44 -7.76
CA GLY A 116 4.54 2.07 -7.94
C GLY A 116 3.48 1.95 -9.05
N TRP A 117 2.49 2.84 -9.04
CA TRP A 117 1.48 2.90 -10.11
C TRP A 117 2.06 3.32 -11.45
N ALA A 118 2.97 4.29 -11.48
CA ALA A 118 3.65 4.71 -12.70
C ALA A 118 4.44 3.55 -13.35
N LEU A 119 5.08 2.70 -12.54
CA LEU A 119 5.78 1.51 -13.03
C LEU A 119 4.81 0.44 -13.57
N LEU A 120 3.63 0.27 -12.96
CA LEU A 120 2.59 -0.62 -13.51
C LEU A 120 2.10 -0.13 -14.88
N VAL A 121 1.84 1.17 -15.02
CA VAL A 121 1.47 1.78 -16.31
C VAL A 121 2.56 1.53 -17.35
N TRP A 122 3.82 1.77 -16.99
CA TRP A 122 4.94 1.55 -17.90
C TRP A 122 5.12 0.07 -18.28
N ALA A 123 4.93 -0.85 -17.34
CA ALA A 123 4.95 -2.28 -17.63
C ALA A 123 3.85 -2.69 -18.63
N GLY A 124 2.66 -2.09 -18.52
CA GLY A 124 1.55 -2.27 -19.47
C GLY A 124 1.91 -1.81 -20.88
N LEU A 125 2.43 -0.59 -20.99
CA LEU A 125 2.82 -0.03 -22.29
C LEU A 125 3.92 -0.84 -22.96
N ARG A 126 4.85 -1.43 -22.19
CA ARG A 126 5.91 -2.28 -22.75
C ARG A 126 5.48 -3.70 -23.10
N SER A 127 4.48 -4.26 -22.42
CA SER A 127 4.00 -5.61 -22.73
C SER A 127 3.27 -5.66 -24.07
N GLY A 128 2.44 -4.66 -24.40
CA GLY A 128 1.81 -4.58 -25.73
C GLY A 128 2.78 -4.36 -26.89
N SER A 129 3.93 -3.72 -26.65
CA SER A 129 4.97 -3.52 -27.68
C SER A 129 5.73 -4.81 -28.06
N LEU A 130 5.71 -5.85 -27.22
CA LEU A 130 6.41 -7.10 -27.48
C LEU A 130 5.54 -8.09 -28.27
N GLU A 131 4.22 -8.10 -28.03
CA GLU A 131 3.27 -8.89 -28.82
C GLU A 131 3.23 -8.43 -30.28
N SER A 132 3.28 -7.11 -30.53
CA SER A 132 3.30 -6.58 -31.91
C SER A 132 4.60 -6.84 -32.70
N LYS A 133 5.68 -7.27 -32.04
CA LYS A 133 6.99 -7.55 -32.68
C LYS A 133 7.28 -9.05 -32.85
N GLY A 134 6.43 -9.92 -32.31
CA GLY A 134 6.54 -11.37 -32.43
C GLY A 134 5.77 -11.97 -33.62
N GLU A 135 5.06 -11.14 -34.39
CA GLU A 135 4.40 -11.53 -35.65
C GLU A 135 5.30 -11.22 -36.85
N VAL A 136 6.47 -11.85 -36.95
CA VAL A 136 7.23 -12.02 -38.21
C VAL A 136 7.92 -13.38 -38.20
#